data_AF-A0AAV0R3L6-F1
#
_entry.id   AF-A0AAV0R3L6-F1
#
_cell.length_a   1.000
_cell.length_b   1.000
_cell.length_c   1.000
_cell.angle_alpha   90.00
_cell.angle_beta   90.00
_cell.angle_gamma   90.00
#
_symmetry.space_group_name_H-M   'P 1'
#
loop_
_entity.id
_entity.type
_entity.pdbx_description
1 polymer ?
#
loop_
_entity_poly.entity_id
_entity_poly.type
_entity_poly.pdbx_seq_one_letter_code
_entity_poly.pdbx_strand_id
1 'polypeptide(L)'
;MAVGRRSFLRGVLFSFLYISLAASSLPAHSQSQCSSAHPPVIFNFGDSNSDTGALVAGLGFPIDLPNGRSFFHASAGRLSDGRLVLDFLCKSLDPLS
;
A
#
# COMPACT_ATOMS: atom_id res chain seq x y z
N MET A 1 -42.65 19.55 35.51
CA MET A 1 -42.66 18.60 34.38
C MET A 1 -41.63 17.51 34.65
N ALA A 2 -42.04 16.34 35.15
CA ALA A 2 -41.14 15.21 35.34
C ALA A 2 -41.30 14.27 34.15
N VAL A 3 -40.30 14.24 33.27
CA VAL A 3 -40.25 13.24 32.20
C VAL A 3 -40.20 11.86 32.88
N GLY A 4 -41.18 11.01 32.60
CA GLY A 4 -41.33 9.72 33.28
C GLY A 4 -40.09 8.84 33.08
N ARG A 5 -39.63 8.19 34.16
CA ARG A 5 -38.43 7.32 34.19
C ARG A 5 -38.40 6.27 33.07
N ARG A 6 -39.57 5.82 32.59
CA ARG A 6 -39.75 4.91 31.44
C ARG A 6 -39.46 5.56 30.08
N SER A 7 -39.82 6.83 29.89
CA SER A 7 -39.50 7.60 28.67
C SER A 7 -38.01 7.97 28.60
N PHE A 8 -37.41 8.28 29.76
CA PHE A 8 -35.97 8.53 29.85
C PHE A 8 -35.14 7.28 29.47
N LEU A 9 -35.50 6.11 30.02
CA LEU A 9 -34.80 4.85 29.74
C LEU A 9 -34.91 4.42 28.26
N ARG A 10 -36.07 4.66 27.63
CA ARG A 10 -36.27 4.42 26.19
C ARG A 10 -35.38 5.33 25.34
N GLY A 11 -35.28 6.62 25.66
CA GLY A 11 -34.41 7.56 24.95
C GLY A 11 -32.94 7.17 25.01
N VAL A 12 -32.46 6.74 26.18
CA VAL A 12 -31.11 6.21 26.35
C VAL A 12 -30.88 4.98 25.46
N LEU A 13 -31.82 4.02 25.45
CA LEU A 13 -31.71 2.83 24.62
C LEU A 13 -31.66 3.15 23.12
N PHE A 14 -32.52 4.06 22.64
CA PHE A 14 -32.52 4.49 21.24
C PHE A 14 -31.21 5.19 20.85
N SER A 15 -30.67 6.03 21.73
CA SER A 15 -29.37 6.67 21.51
C SER A 15 -28.24 5.65 21.41
N PHE A 16 -28.23 4.63 22.29
CA PHE A 16 -27.25 3.55 22.23
C PHE A 16 -27.34 2.75 20.93
N LEU A 17 -28.56 2.38 20.51
CA LEU A 17 -28.80 1.62 19.28
C LEU A 17 -28.35 2.39 18.04
N TYR A 18 -28.60 3.71 18.02
CA TYR A 18 -28.17 4.59 16.94
C TYR A 18 -26.65 4.72 16.85
N ILE A 19 -25.95 4.87 17.99
CA ILE A 19 -24.48 4.95 18.04
C ILE A 19 -23.85 3.64 17.58
N SER A 20 -24.35 2.49 18.04
CA SER A 20 -23.83 1.18 17.62
C SER A 20 -24.02 0.94 16.12
N LEU A 21 -25.17 1.33 15.55
CA LEU A 21 -25.42 1.22 14.11
C LEU A 21 -24.49 2.13 13.31
N ALA A 22 -24.28 3.38 13.75
CA ALA A 22 -23.34 4.32 13.15
C ALA A 22 -21.86 3.88 13.27
N ALA A 23 -21.49 3.14 14.31
CA ALA A 23 -20.13 2.59 14.45
C ALA A 23 -19.88 1.41 13.50
N SER A 24 -20.91 0.64 13.16
CA SER A 24 -20.79 -0.51 12.27
C SER A 24 -20.58 -0.14 10.79
N SER A 25 -20.88 1.11 10.41
CA SER A 25 -20.62 1.64 9.07
C SER A 25 -19.22 2.24 8.91
N LEU A 26 -18.38 2.20 9.95
CA LEU A 26 -16.96 2.51 9.80
C LEU A 26 -16.30 1.46 8.90
N PRO A 27 -15.50 1.85 7.90
CA PRO A 27 -14.79 0.89 7.07
C PRO A 27 -13.92 0.01 7.97
N ALA A 28 -14.07 -1.31 7.83
CA ALA A 28 -13.23 -2.26 8.54
C ALA A 28 -11.77 -1.95 8.19
N HIS A 29 -10.98 -1.63 9.22
CA HIS A 29 -9.55 -1.38 9.05
C HIS A 29 -8.88 -2.72 8.70
N SER A 30 -8.60 -2.92 7.42
CA SER A 30 -7.84 -4.07 6.96
C SER A 30 -6.38 -3.85 7.34
N GLN A 31 -5.94 -4.53 8.41
CA GLN A 31 -4.54 -4.55 8.79
C GLN A 31 -3.81 -5.53 7.88
N SER A 32 -2.81 -5.02 7.15
CA SER A 32 -1.81 -5.86 6.49
C SER A 32 -1.16 -6.78 7.53
N GLN A 33 -1.04 -8.07 7.22
CA GLN A 33 -0.26 -9.01 8.03
C GLN A 33 1.26 -8.82 7.88
N CYS A 34 1.67 -7.97 6.93
CA CYS A 34 3.08 -7.65 6.75
C CYS A 34 3.59 -6.84 7.94
N SER A 35 4.75 -7.24 8.44
CA SER A 35 5.43 -6.62 9.58
C SER A 35 6.93 -6.58 9.32
N SER A 36 7.71 -5.95 10.18
CA SER A 36 9.18 -6.01 10.05
C SER A 36 9.74 -7.44 10.13
N ALA A 37 9.03 -8.35 10.81
CA ALA A 37 9.37 -9.77 10.86
C ALA A 37 8.88 -10.55 9.61
N HIS A 38 7.84 -10.05 8.95
CA HIS A 38 7.24 -10.62 7.75
C HIS A 38 7.03 -9.53 6.69
N PRO A 39 8.11 -9.05 6.06
CA PRO A 39 7.99 -7.98 5.08
C PRO A 39 7.17 -8.47 3.87
N PRO A 40 6.48 -7.55 3.19
CA PRO A 40 5.71 -7.91 2.00
C PRO A 40 6.64 -8.43 0.90
N VAL A 41 6.20 -9.49 0.23
CA VAL A 41 6.88 -10.04 -0.95
C VAL A 41 6.09 -9.66 -2.19
N ILE A 42 6.76 -9.06 -3.17
CA ILE A 42 6.15 -8.62 -4.42
C ILE A 42 6.64 -9.52 -5.55
N PHE A 43 5.72 -10.23 -6.18
CA PHE A 43 5.96 -10.92 -7.44
C PHE A 43 5.46 -10.03 -8.57
N ASN A 44 6.39 -9.59 -9.41
CA ASN A 44 6.11 -8.73 -10.56
C ASN A 44 6.18 -9.55 -11.85
N PHE A 45 5.16 -9.41 -12.69
CA PHE A 45 5.13 -9.91 -14.06
C PHE A 45 4.79 -8.72 -14.96
N GLY A 46 5.42 -8.63 -16.12
CA GLY A 46 5.15 -7.55 -17.04
C GLY A 46 6.17 -7.45 -18.17
N ASP A 47 6.35 -6.21 -18.62
CA ASP A 47 7.20 -5.82 -19.72
C ASP A 47 8.32 -4.87 -19.23
N SER A 48 8.95 -4.16 -20.15
CA SER A 48 10.00 -3.19 -19.89
C SER A 48 9.67 -2.16 -18.80
N ASN A 49 8.40 -1.80 -18.61
CA ASN A 49 8.00 -0.79 -17.63
C ASN A 49 8.12 -1.29 -16.17
N SER A 50 8.14 -2.61 -15.97
CA SER A 50 8.29 -3.24 -14.65
C SER A 50 9.55 -4.10 -14.52
N ASP A 51 10.33 -4.21 -15.60
CA ASP A 51 11.57 -4.97 -15.59
C ASP A 51 12.68 -4.27 -14.80
N THR A 52 13.15 -4.93 -13.75
CA THR A 52 14.23 -4.43 -12.88
C THR A 52 15.61 -4.95 -13.26
N GLY A 53 15.73 -5.71 -14.36
CA GLY A 53 17.00 -6.25 -14.88
C GLY A 53 16.90 -7.66 -15.46
N ALA A 54 15.71 -8.25 -15.55
CA ALA A 54 15.48 -9.59 -16.08
C ALA A 54 15.84 -9.72 -17.57
N LEU A 55 15.62 -8.69 -18.39
CA LEU A 55 16.05 -8.70 -19.80
C LEU A 55 17.58 -8.81 -19.91
N VAL A 56 18.31 -8.02 -19.12
CA VAL A 56 19.78 -8.04 -19.07
C VAL A 56 20.27 -9.38 -18.53
N ALA A 57 19.70 -9.86 -17.41
CA ALA A 57 20.13 -11.10 -16.77
C ALA A 57 19.79 -12.35 -17.58
N GLY A 58 18.62 -12.38 -18.24
CA GLY A 58 18.13 -13.55 -18.96
C GLY A 58 18.66 -13.67 -20.38
N LEU A 59 18.83 -12.55 -21.09
CA LEU A 59 19.22 -12.54 -22.50
C LEU A 59 20.57 -11.87 -22.77
N GLY A 60 21.23 -11.30 -21.75
CA GLY A 60 22.48 -10.57 -21.93
C GLY A 60 22.32 -9.30 -22.77
N PHE A 61 21.09 -8.79 -22.93
CA PHE A 61 20.83 -7.60 -23.73
C PHE A 61 21.39 -6.36 -23.02
N PRO A 62 22.38 -5.65 -23.59
CA PRO A 62 22.97 -4.49 -22.94
C PRO A 62 21.98 -3.33 -22.93
N ILE A 63 21.78 -2.75 -21.75
CA ILE A 63 21.06 -1.49 -21.58
C ILE A 63 22.08 -0.47 -21.13
N ASP A 64 22.33 0.53 -21.96
CA ASP A 64 23.32 1.57 -21.70
C ASP A 64 22.66 2.90 -21.30
N LEU A 65 23.48 3.91 -21.02
CA LEU A 65 23.03 5.30 -20.85
C LEU A 65 22.20 5.73 -22.08
N PRO A 66 21.14 6.54 -21.91
CA PRO A 66 20.82 7.32 -20.72
C PRO A 66 20.07 6.54 -19.63
N ASN A 67 19.80 5.24 -19.76
CA ASN A 67 19.03 4.53 -18.74
C ASN A 67 19.75 4.51 -17.37
N GLY A 68 18.99 4.79 -16.31
CA GLY A 68 19.46 4.89 -14.93
C GLY A 68 20.19 6.19 -14.54
N ARG A 69 20.39 7.16 -15.46
CA ARG A 69 21.22 8.35 -15.19
C ARG A 69 20.63 9.25 -14.09
N SER A 70 19.30 9.38 -14.04
CA SER A 70 18.62 10.34 -13.18
C SER A 70 18.51 9.89 -11.72
N PHE A 71 18.65 8.59 -11.42
CA PHE A 71 18.57 8.06 -10.05
C PHE A 71 19.77 7.22 -9.63
N PHE A 72 20.21 6.27 -10.47
CA PHE A 72 21.33 5.39 -10.14
C PHE A 72 22.68 6.00 -10.51
N HIS A 73 22.69 7.03 -11.37
CA HIS A 73 23.88 7.67 -11.93
C HIS A 73 24.81 6.70 -12.68
N ALA A 74 24.25 5.58 -13.16
CA ALA A 74 24.87 4.55 -13.96
C ALA A 74 23.77 3.73 -14.65
N SER A 75 24.12 2.87 -15.61
CA SER A 75 23.16 1.89 -16.12
C SER A 75 22.76 0.93 -15.00
N ALA A 76 21.45 0.81 -14.78
CA ALA A 76 20.85 -0.11 -13.81
C ALA A 76 20.25 -1.36 -14.46
N GLY A 77 20.45 -1.56 -15.78
CA GLY A 77 19.84 -2.66 -16.52
C GLY A 77 18.32 -2.57 -16.66
N ARG A 78 17.75 -1.36 -16.61
CA ARG A 78 16.31 -1.10 -16.71
C ARG A 78 16.04 -0.20 -17.90
N LEU A 79 14.92 -0.38 -18.60
CA LEU A 79 14.51 0.51 -19.70
C LEU A 79 13.85 1.80 -19.16
N SER A 80 14.55 2.49 -18.26
CA SER A 80 14.13 3.76 -17.65
C SER A 80 15.36 4.58 -17.26
N ASP A 81 15.27 5.91 -17.37
CA ASP A 81 16.31 6.85 -16.91
C ASP A 81 16.37 6.95 -15.35
N GLY A 82 15.46 6.32 -14.63
CA GLY A 82 15.45 6.39 -13.17
C GLY A 82 14.67 5.26 -12.52
N ARG A 83 13.93 5.61 -11.47
CA ARG A 83 13.09 4.66 -10.74
C ARG A 83 11.91 4.21 -11.59
N LEU A 84 11.50 2.96 -11.39
CA LEU A 84 10.24 2.41 -11.87
C LEU A 84 9.16 2.61 -10.81
N VAL A 85 7.89 2.48 -11.20
CA VAL A 85 6.75 2.50 -10.26
C VAL A 85 6.94 1.50 -9.12
N LEU A 86 7.55 0.34 -9.39
CA LEU A 86 7.88 -0.67 -8.39
C LEU A 86 8.81 -0.15 -7.28
N ASP A 87 9.76 0.74 -7.57
CA ASP A 87 10.65 1.27 -6.53
C ASP A 87 9.86 2.11 -5.53
N PHE A 88 8.86 2.86 -5.99
CA PHE A 88 7.98 3.64 -5.12
C PHE A 88 7.03 2.75 -4.33
N LEU A 89 6.49 1.70 -4.96
CA LEU A 89 5.63 0.72 -4.29
C LEU A 89 6.42 0.00 -3.18
N CYS A 90 7.59 -0.54 -3.49
CA CYS A 90 8.47 -1.18 -2.50
C CYS A 90 8.80 -0.21 -1.35
N LYS A 91 9.12 1.06 -1.66
CA LYS A 91 9.39 2.06 -0.61
C LYS A 91 8.17 2.35 0.26
N SER A 92 6.97 2.40 -0.32
CA SER A 92 5.73 2.64 0.45
C SER A 92 5.35 1.48 1.38
N LEU A 93 5.87 0.28 1.10
CA LEU A 93 5.63 -0.93 1.85
C LEU A 93 6.75 -1.24 2.86
N ASP A 94 7.81 -0.45 2.87
CA ASP A 94 8.95 -0.60 3.79
C ASP A 94 8.56 -0.06 5.18
N PRO A 95 8.46 -0.91 6.22
CA PRO A 95 8.05 -0.50 7.56
C PRO A 95 9.09 0.38 8.28
N LEU A 96 10.27 0.59 7.68
CA LEU A 96 11.36 1.42 8.22
C LEU A 96 11.53 2.75 7.46
N SER A 97 10.63 3.05 6.51
CA SER A 97 10.75 4.18 5.59
C SER A 97 10.29 5.53 6.10
#